data_AF-A0A416K0X8-F1
#
_entry.id   AF-A0A416K0X8-F1
#
_cell.length_a   1.000
_cell.length_b   1.000
_cell.length_c   1.000
_cell.angle_alpha   90.00
_cell.angle_beta   90.00
_cell.angle_gamma   90.00
#
_symmetry.space_group_name_H-M   'P 1'
#
loop_
_entity.id
_entity.type
_entity.pdbx_description
1 polymer ?
#
loop_
_entity_poly.entity_id
_entity_poly.type
_entity_poly.pdbx_seq_one_letter_code
_entity_poly.pdbx_strand_id
1 'polypeptide(L)'
;MKARIFNIMQYKRHPKTGEILLTEEQILNALDHKSILKYGYILHDKDVYMDADEMDDPDHKSGDLKPPHWHIVLQCSQRLEIDTIAKWFGIAPNFIDIPKGKGRDKYIDCIEYLTHEHPTQQKLGKHLYSDEEVHSNFDYRSLLTKRRKDLEKYGTDLSPRDQMRYDVLYTGKTLRQCKEDDKLLYMQDLEKLQKLRIAYISELNPPKTRLNFFISGSGGMGKGLMSKAIARSLYPNLKTDNDIFYIVGSKGACFEGYDGQSVIIWSDRRSYDLLQELNGRGNVFSVFDPHPDKHRQNIKYGSVNLCNEINIVNSVEDPIHFLDGLSGEYTDRMGERHMVEDKSQAYRRFPFIIDIHSDYYDLWINDGFSENAGSYQSYTKRRYTGSLPRLYSVCGSKTDIIRDVENKMVQPIKNKYREIVDRIDCGSFSDDIYTLISGFGAEVELPTIPEDLTPVELTLEEEAHIRNLFNIAD
;
A
#
# COMPACT_ATOMS: atom_id res chain seq x y z
N MET A 1 -20.70 18.84 37.99
CA MET A 1 -20.00 18.59 36.70
C MET A 1 -20.00 17.08 36.46
N LYS A 2 -20.30 16.61 35.24
CA LYS A 2 -20.38 15.17 34.92
C LYS A 2 -19.20 14.70 34.07
N ALA A 3 -18.52 13.63 34.46
CA ALA A 3 -17.38 13.06 33.75
C ALA A 3 -17.38 11.53 33.76
N ARG A 4 -16.55 10.91 32.91
CA ARG A 4 -16.35 9.45 32.87
C ARG A 4 -15.01 9.01 33.47
N ILE A 5 -14.08 9.95 33.62
CA ILE A 5 -12.73 9.70 34.12
C ILE A 5 -12.54 10.62 35.32
N PHE A 6 -12.04 10.06 36.41
CA PHE A 6 -11.78 10.76 37.66
C PHE A 6 -10.38 10.39 38.15
N ASN A 7 -9.67 11.38 38.66
CA ASN A 7 -8.41 11.21 39.37
C ASN A 7 -8.62 11.67 40.81
N ILE A 8 -8.33 10.82 41.77
CA ILE A 8 -8.52 11.08 43.19
C ILE A 8 -7.14 11.05 43.84
N MET A 9 -6.84 12.09 44.60
CA MET A 9 -5.67 12.15 45.47
C MET A 9 -6.14 12.43 46.88
N GLN A 10 -5.84 11.54 47.82
CA GLN A 10 -6.19 11.74 49.23
C GLN A 10 -5.13 11.12 50.15
N TYR A 11 -4.82 11.80 51.24
CA TYR A 11 -3.90 11.29 52.24
C TYR A 11 -4.45 10.07 52.98
N LYS A 12 -3.59 9.14 53.37
CA LYS A 12 -3.95 8.02 54.25
C LYS A 12 -4.30 8.52 55.65
N ARG A 13 -3.53 9.50 56.14
CA ARG A 13 -3.74 10.18 57.43
C ARG A 13 -3.59 11.68 57.27
N HIS A 14 -4.38 12.44 58.01
CA HIS A 14 -4.27 13.89 58.01
C HIS A 14 -2.87 14.30 58.53
N PRO A 15 -2.09 15.11 57.79
CA PRO A 15 -0.69 15.38 58.12
C PRO A 15 -0.47 16.03 59.50
N LYS A 16 -1.42 16.84 59.97
CA LYS A 16 -1.31 17.58 61.24
C LYS A 16 -2.04 16.94 62.43
N THR A 17 -3.07 16.12 62.18
CA THR A 17 -3.94 15.56 63.24
C THR A 17 -3.81 14.06 63.38
N GLY A 18 -3.20 13.36 62.40
CA GLY A 18 -3.01 11.91 62.41
C GLY A 18 -4.28 11.09 62.18
N GLU A 19 -5.43 11.75 62.00
CA GLU A 19 -6.73 11.14 61.73
C GLU A 19 -6.68 10.33 60.43
N ILE A 20 -7.27 9.13 60.43
CA ILE A 20 -7.31 8.27 59.25
C ILE A 20 -8.35 8.86 58.29
N LEU A 21 -7.89 9.28 57.11
CA LEU A 21 -8.76 9.92 56.12
C LEU A 21 -9.26 8.92 55.08
N LEU A 22 -8.39 8.02 54.61
CA LEU A 22 -8.76 7.02 53.61
C LEU A 22 -7.97 5.72 53.83
N THR A 23 -8.69 4.62 54.04
CA THR A 23 -8.12 3.27 54.14
C THR A 23 -8.22 2.53 52.82
N GLU A 24 -7.34 1.53 52.62
CA GLU A 24 -7.40 0.67 51.44
C GLU A 24 -8.71 -0.13 51.36
N GLU A 25 -9.28 -0.53 52.50
CA GLU A 25 -10.57 -1.21 52.56
C GLU A 25 -11.72 -0.32 52.06
N GLN A 26 -11.71 0.97 52.40
CA GLN A 26 -12.66 1.94 51.86
C GLN A 26 -12.51 2.10 50.35
N ILE A 27 -11.28 2.09 49.83
CA ILE A 27 -11.00 2.15 48.39
C ILE A 27 -11.58 0.90 47.71
N LEU A 28 -11.27 -0.30 48.20
CA LEU A 28 -11.78 -1.55 47.63
C LEU A 28 -13.32 -1.61 47.62
N ASN A 29 -13.96 -1.19 48.71
CA ASN A 29 -15.42 -1.12 48.79
C ASN A 29 -16.02 -0.12 47.78
N ALA A 30 -15.39 1.05 47.60
CA ALA A 30 -15.82 2.04 46.62
C ALA A 30 -15.59 1.57 45.17
N LEU A 31 -14.59 0.72 44.92
CA LEU A 31 -14.25 0.19 43.61
C LEU A 31 -15.18 -0.94 43.13
N ASP A 32 -15.92 -1.60 44.04
CA ASP A 32 -16.84 -2.71 43.73
C ASP A 32 -18.13 -2.27 42.99
N HIS A 33 -18.31 -0.97 42.76
CA HIS A 33 -19.46 -0.47 42.01
C HIS A 33 -19.41 -0.86 40.53
N LYS A 34 -20.46 -1.56 40.06
CA LYS A 34 -20.64 -1.99 38.64
C LYS A 34 -20.51 -0.89 37.58
N SER A 35 -20.63 0.37 37.97
CA SER A 35 -20.46 1.52 37.08
C SER A 35 -19.01 1.77 36.69
N ILE A 36 -18.05 1.28 37.49
CA ILE A 36 -16.61 1.38 37.26
C ILE A 36 -16.19 0.24 36.33
N LEU A 37 -15.59 0.60 35.19
CA LEU A 37 -15.10 -0.37 34.20
C LEU A 37 -13.63 -0.69 34.43
N LYS A 38 -12.83 0.34 34.66
CA LYS A 38 -11.39 0.21 34.90
C LYS A 38 -10.96 1.10 36.05
N TYR A 39 -10.05 0.59 36.87
CA TYR A 39 -9.41 1.36 37.92
C TYR A 39 -7.93 0.97 38.06
N GLY A 40 -7.13 1.92 38.51
CA GLY A 40 -5.78 1.72 38.98
C GLY A 40 -5.54 2.58 40.22
N TYR A 41 -4.89 2.04 41.25
CA TYR A 41 -4.49 2.81 42.41
C TYR A 41 -3.13 2.38 42.95
N ILE A 42 -2.46 3.30 43.64
CA ILE A 42 -1.16 3.09 44.28
C ILE A 42 -1.06 3.96 45.54
N LEU A 43 -0.28 3.50 46.52
CA LEU A 43 0.14 4.29 47.66
C LEU A 43 1.46 5.00 47.33
N HIS A 44 1.44 6.33 47.32
CA HIS A 44 2.66 7.14 47.25
C HIS A 44 3.12 7.48 48.67
N ASP A 45 4.15 6.79 49.14
CA ASP A 45 4.75 6.93 50.47
C ASP A 45 6.24 7.32 50.46
N LYS A 46 6.85 7.38 49.26
CA LYS A 46 8.29 7.67 49.03
C LYS A 46 8.52 9.00 48.31
N ASP A 47 7.46 9.78 48.11
CA ASP A 47 7.53 11.08 47.45
C ASP A 47 8.20 12.12 48.36
N VAL A 48 9.04 12.98 47.79
CA VAL A 48 9.69 14.08 48.50
C VAL A 48 9.16 15.43 48.01
N TYR A 49 9.09 16.41 48.91
CA TYR A 49 8.87 17.81 48.54
C TYR A 49 10.05 18.32 47.72
N MET A 50 9.75 19.05 46.64
CA MET A 50 10.75 19.63 45.75
C MET A 50 10.88 21.13 46.02
N ASP A 51 11.93 21.78 45.50
CA ASP A 51 12.15 23.23 45.64
C ASP A 51 10.93 24.07 45.23
N ALA A 52 10.17 23.61 44.22
CA ALA A 52 8.95 24.26 43.79
C ALA A 52 7.81 24.18 44.82
N ASP A 53 7.74 23.08 45.57
CA ASP A 53 6.75 22.92 46.65
C ASP A 53 7.09 23.82 47.85
N GLU A 54 8.39 24.04 48.13
CA GLU A 54 8.88 24.96 49.17
C GLU A 54 8.62 26.44 48.82
N MET A 55 8.64 26.77 47.53
CA MET A 55 8.27 28.11 47.04
C MET A 55 6.78 28.40 47.18
N ASP A 56 5.93 27.38 47.04
CA ASP A 56 4.47 27.50 47.16
C ASP A 56 4.00 27.45 48.63
N ASP A 57 4.68 26.68 49.48
CA ASP A 57 4.41 26.62 50.92
C ASP A 57 5.73 26.52 51.72
N PRO A 58 6.07 27.53 52.54
CA PRO A 58 7.28 27.52 53.37
C PRO A 58 7.36 26.36 54.38
N ASP A 59 6.23 25.70 54.69
CA ASP A 59 6.19 24.52 55.56
C ASP A 59 6.60 23.22 54.81
N HIS A 60 6.69 23.24 53.47
CA HIS A 60 7.09 22.10 52.63
C HIS A 60 8.56 22.18 52.23
N LYS A 61 9.47 21.85 53.14
CA LYS A 61 10.92 21.91 52.87
C LYS A 61 11.34 20.90 51.81
N SER A 62 12.14 21.35 50.85
CA SER A 62 12.69 20.50 49.81
C SER A 62 13.52 19.35 50.42
N GLY A 63 13.24 18.12 49.98
CA GLY A 63 13.84 16.89 50.48
C GLY A 63 13.06 16.19 51.59
N ASP A 64 12.08 16.83 52.23
CA ASP A 64 11.24 16.18 53.23
C ASP A 64 10.23 15.22 52.57
N LEU A 65 9.93 14.10 53.22
CA LEU A 65 8.96 13.11 52.73
C LEU A 65 7.53 13.68 52.78
N LYS A 66 6.81 13.57 51.67
CA LYS A 66 5.38 13.86 51.60
C LYS A 66 4.62 12.82 52.43
N PRO A 67 3.56 13.22 53.14
CA PRO A 67 2.71 12.27 53.85
C PRO A 67 2.14 11.21 52.90
N PRO A 68 2.03 9.94 53.34
CA PRO A 68 1.51 8.88 52.49
C PRO A 68 0.12 9.20 51.95
N HIS A 69 -0.04 9.15 50.63
CA HIS A 69 -1.28 9.48 49.94
C HIS A 69 -1.61 8.47 48.83
N TRP A 70 -2.89 8.27 48.60
CA TRP A 70 -3.41 7.39 47.58
C TRP A 70 -3.66 8.16 46.31
N HIS A 71 -3.16 7.63 45.20
CA HIS A 71 -3.60 8.02 43.86
C HIS A 71 -4.54 6.96 43.30
N ILE A 72 -5.76 7.36 42.93
CA ILE A 72 -6.79 6.46 42.42
C ILE A 72 -7.34 7.02 41.11
N VAL A 73 -7.27 6.24 40.04
CA VAL A 73 -7.73 6.63 38.71
C VAL A 73 -8.87 5.73 38.30
N LEU A 74 -10.00 6.33 37.94
CA LEU A 74 -11.25 5.61 37.63
C LEU A 74 -11.72 5.91 36.21
N GLN A 75 -12.20 4.87 35.51
CA GLN A 75 -12.95 5.00 34.27
C GLN A 75 -14.33 4.35 34.41
N CYS A 76 -15.38 5.15 34.29
CA CYS A 76 -16.77 4.73 34.43
C CYS A 76 -17.46 4.52 33.07
N SER A 77 -18.41 3.59 33.06
CA SER A 77 -19.23 3.28 31.87
C SER A 77 -20.08 4.48 31.43
N GLN A 78 -20.62 5.23 32.38
CA GLN A 78 -21.48 6.40 32.16
C GLN A 78 -20.86 7.68 32.72
N ARG A 79 -21.43 8.83 32.37
CA ARG A 79 -21.04 10.13 32.93
C ARG A 79 -21.64 10.30 34.32
N LEU A 80 -20.81 10.30 35.36
CA LEU A 80 -21.21 10.44 36.77
C LEU A 80 -20.87 11.83 37.31
N GLU A 81 -21.52 12.23 38.39
CA GLU A 81 -21.19 13.47 39.11
C GLU A 81 -20.08 13.25 40.12
N ILE A 82 -19.25 14.28 40.31
CA ILE A 82 -18.16 14.26 41.31
C ILE A 82 -18.71 13.88 42.69
N ASP A 83 -19.83 14.46 43.09
CA ASP A 83 -20.46 14.19 44.39
C ASP A 83 -20.87 12.73 44.58
N THR A 84 -21.16 12.02 43.47
CA THR A 84 -21.46 10.58 43.53
C THR A 84 -20.20 9.79 43.87
N ILE A 85 -19.10 10.09 43.20
CA ILE A 85 -17.80 9.46 43.47
C ILE A 85 -17.32 9.84 44.88
N ALA A 86 -17.42 11.11 45.26
CA ALA A 86 -17.07 11.61 46.60
C ALA A 86 -17.78 10.83 47.72
N LYS A 87 -19.08 10.56 47.54
CA LYS A 87 -19.88 9.75 48.48
C LYS A 87 -19.42 8.30 48.57
N TRP A 88 -18.99 7.69 47.46
CA TRP A 88 -18.49 6.31 47.47
C TRP A 88 -17.19 6.17 48.26
N PHE A 89 -16.27 7.12 48.09
CA PHE A 89 -14.99 7.12 48.80
C PHE A 89 -15.05 7.77 50.19
N GLY A 90 -16.17 8.40 50.56
CA GLY A 90 -16.31 9.10 51.84
C GLY A 90 -15.44 10.36 51.96
N ILE A 91 -15.07 10.98 50.84
CA ILE A 91 -14.17 12.15 50.78
C ILE A 91 -14.91 13.40 50.30
N ALA A 92 -14.32 14.58 50.55
CA ALA A 92 -14.86 15.82 50.00
C ALA A 92 -14.65 15.90 48.48
N PRO A 93 -15.59 16.48 47.70
CA PRO A 93 -15.49 16.63 46.25
C PRO A 93 -14.20 17.32 45.76
N ASN A 94 -13.58 18.15 46.60
CA ASN A 94 -12.37 18.91 46.27
C ASN A 94 -11.13 18.02 46.02
N PHE A 95 -11.14 16.78 46.52
CA PHE A 95 -10.06 15.79 46.35
C PHE A 95 -10.20 14.95 45.06
N ILE A 96 -11.24 15.22 44.28
CA ILE A 96 -11.53 14.53 43.03
C ILE A 96 -11.36 15.53 41.90
N ASP A 97 -10.37 15.30 41.05
CA ASP A 97 -10.17 16.06 39.83
C ASP A 97 -10.69 15.31 38.61
N ILE A 98 -11.15 16.09 37.64
CA ILE A 98 -11.52 15.58 36.31
C ILE A 98 -10.36 15.94 35.40
N PRO A 99 -9.62 14.98 34.82
CA PRO A 99 -8.48 15.29 33.95
C PRO A 99 -8.83 16.28 32.83
N LYS A 100 -8.25 17.49 32.88
CA LYS A 100 -8.41 18.56 31.88
C LYS A 100 -7.18 18.57 30.96
N GLY A 101 -7.39 18.74 29.65
CA GLY A 101 -6.28 18.70 28.67
C GLY A 101 -6.73 18.43 27.23
N LYS A 102 -5.81 18.67 26.28
CA LYS A 102 -6.00 18.49 24.82
C LYS A 102 -5.72 17.06 24.31
N GLY A 103 -5.15 16.18 25.14
CA GLY A 103 -4.86 14.77 24.80
C GLY A 103 -6.10 13.88 24.78
N ARG A 104 -6.11 12.86 23.90
CA ARG A 104 -7.29 11.98 23.69
C ARG A 104 -7.46 10.92 24.77
N ASP A 105 -6.39 10.32 25.28
CA ASP A 105 -6.49 9.20 26.24
C ASP A 105 -5.99 9.57 27.63
N LYS A 106 -6.66 10.56 28.23
CA LYS A 106 -6.37 11.11 29.56
C LYS A 106 -6.35 10.08 30.68
N TYR A 107 -7.07 8.98 30.49
CA TYR A 107 -7.04 7.87 31.43
C TYR A 107 -5.64 7.22 31.46
N ILE A 108 -5.03 7.02 30.29
CA ILE A 108 -3.70 6.42 30.18
C ILE A 108 -2.65 7.36 30.77
N ASP A 109 -2.78 8.68 30.57
CA ASP A 109 -1.92 9.69 31.21
C ASP A 109 -1.92 9.55 32.73
N CYS A 110 -3.12 9.43 33.33
CA CYS A 110 -3.26 9.27 34.78
C CYS A 110 -2.72 7.92 35.27
N ILE A 111 -2.85 6.85 34.47
CA ILE A 111 -2.31 5.53 34.81
C ILE A 111 -0.79 5.50 34.72
N GLU A 112 -0.20 6.12 33.69
CA GLU A 112 1.27 6.26 33.55
C GLU A 112 1.86 7.10 34.68
N TYR A 113 1.10 8.06 35.20
CA TYR A 113 1.52 8.88 36.33
C TYR A 113 1.65 8.06 37.63
N LEU A 114 0.92 6.95 37.80
CA LEU A 114 0.94 6.16 39.05
C LEU A 114 2.34 5.68 39.44
N THR A 115 3.19 5.34 38.47
CA THR A 115 4.56 4.86 38.75
C THR A 115 5.61 5.98 38.71
N HIS A 116 5.24 7.18 38.26
CA HIS A 116 6.15 8.29 37.92
C HIS A 116 7.23 7.92 36.88
N GLU A 117 7.01 6.89 36.05
CA GLU A 117 8.02 6.42 35.09
C GLU A 117 8.28 7.38 33.92
N HIS A 118 7.35 8.29 33.64
CA HIS A 118 7.46 9.19 32.50
C HIS A 118 8.69 10.12 32.64
N PRO A 119 9.47 10.37 31.56
CA PRO A 119 10.71 11.15 31.64
C PRO A 119 10.57 12.55 32.23
N THR A 120 9.41 13.19 32.09
CA THR A 120 9.15 14.50 32.71
C THR A 120 9.06 14.41 34.23
N GLN A 121 8.51 13.33 34.78
CA GLN A 121 8.42 13.12 36.23
C GLN A 121 9.78 12.75 36.82
N GLN A 122 10.54 11.93 36.09
CA GLN A 122 11.92 11.60 36.46
C GLN A 122 12.84 12.83 36.43
N LYS A 123 12.68 13.73 35.45
CA LYS A 123 13.39 15.02 35.43
C LYS A 123 13.03 15.93 36.60
N LEU A 124 11.81 15.81 37.12
CA LEU A 124 11.35 16.48 38.33
C LEU A 124 11.82 15.76 39.61
N GLY A 125 12.70 14.76 39.52
CA GLY A 125 13.28 14.08 40.68
C GLY A 125 12.31 13.20 41.47
N LYS A 126 11.13 12.88 40.93
CA LYS A 126 10.13 12.06 41.63
C LYS A 126 10.56 10.61 41.75
N HIS A 127 10.17 9.97 42.85
CA HIS A 127 10.44 8.56 43.10
C HIS A 127 9.74 7.66 42.07
N LEU A 128 10.50 6.73 41.47
CA LEU A 128 9.99 5.70 40.57
C LEU A 128 9.41 4.53 41.39
N TYR A 129 8.10 4.33 41.35
CA TYR A 129 7.45 3.22 42.04
C TYR A 129 7.52 1.91 41.23
N SER A 130 7.48 0.78 41.94
CA SER A 130 7.49 -0.54 41.30
C SER A 130 6.14 -0.83 40.63
N ASP A 131 6.17 -1.60 39.54
CA ASP A 131 4.94 -2.06 38.89
C ASP A 131 4.07 -2.94 39.83
N GLU A 132 4.71 -3.62 40.81
CA GLU A 132 4.05 -4.48 41.80
C GLU A 132 3.22 -3.70 42.84
N GLU A 133 3.49 -2.39 42.98
CA GLU A 133 2.79 -1.50 43.92
C GLU A 133 1.50 -0.92 43.30
N VAL A 134 1.26 -1.13 42.00
CA VAL A 134 0.06 -0.68 41.30
C VAL A 134 -1.02 -1.76 41.34
N HIS A 135 -2.16 -1.43 41.91
CA HIS A 135 -3.34 -2.28 41.96
C HIS A 135 -4.35 -1.88 40.88
N SER A 136 -4.59 -2.74 39.89
CA SER A 136 -5.54 -2.49 38.80
C SER A 136 -6.39 -3.72 38.47
N ASN A 137 -7.58 -3.49 37.91
CA ASN A 137 -8.45 -4.57 37.39
C ASN A 137 -8.20 -4.91 35.91
N PHE A 138 -7.12 -4.40 35.33
CA PHE A 138 -6.72 -4.61 33.94
C PHE A 138 -5.19 -4.64 33.84
N ASP A 139 -4.67 -5.20 32.75
CA ASP A 139 -3.24 -5.15 32.44
C ASP A 139 -2.85 -3.75 31.96
N TYR A 140 -2.41 -2.92 32.89
CA TYR A 140 -1.98 -1.55 32.60
C TYR A 140 -0.64 -1.51 31.89
N ARG A 141 0.25 -2.48 32.11
CA ARG A 141 1.59 -2.51 31.50
C ARG A 141 1.51 -2.72 30.00
N SER A 142 0.64 -3.64 29.55
CA SER A 142 0.34 -3.83 28.13
C SER A 142 -0.25 -2.58 27.49
N LEU A 143 -1.08 -1.83 28.21
CA LEU A 143 -1.68 -0.59 27.72
C LEU A 143 -0.63 0.51 27.50
N LEU A 144 0.26 0.72 28.48
CA LEU A 144 1.35 1.70 28.39
C LEU A 144 2.36 1.33 27.31
N THR A 145 2.72 0.04 27.22
CA THR A 145 3.60 -0.46 26.16
C THR A 145 3.01 -0.23 24.78
N LYS A 146 1.71 -0.48 24.60
CA LYS A 146 1.01 -0.20 23.34
C LYS A 146 1.03 1.30 23.01
N ARG A 147 0.76 2.15 23.99
CA ARG A 147 0.78 3.61 23.80
C ARG A 147 2.16 4.13 23.38
N ARG A 148 3.23 3.63 23.99
CA ARG A 148 4.60 3.98 23.58
C ARG A 148 4.87 3.60 22.14
N LYS A 149 4.49 2.38 21.71
CA LYS A 149 4.61 1.95 20.32
C LYS A 149 3.80 2.83 19.36
N ASP A 150 2.59 3.21 19.75
CA ASP A 150 1.74 4.09 18.94
C ASP A 150 2.36 5.50 18.83
N LEU A 151 2.92 6.05 19.92
CA LEU A 151 3.62 7.33 19.92
C LEU A 151 4.90 7.29 19.07
N GLU A 152 5.67 6.20 19.15
CA GLU A 152 6.87 5.98 18.31
C GLU A 152 6.51 5.92 16.83
N LYS A 153 5.40 5.22 16.49
CA LYS A 153 4.97 5.05 15.10
C LYS A 153 4.32 6.31 14.51
N TYR A 154 3.45 6.96 15.25
CA TYR A 154 2.59 8.05 14.74
C TYR A 154 3.05 9.44 15.17
N GLY A 155 3.98 9.55 16.13
CA GLY A 155 4.43 10.81 16.74
C GLY A 155 3.42 11.43 17.71
N THR A 156 2.19 10.90 17.82
CA THR A 156 1.14 11.42 18.68
C THR A 156 0.04 10.38 18.95
N ASP A 157 -0.80 10.62 19.96
CA ASP A 157 -1.94 9.76 20.28
C ASP A 157 -3.06 9.92 19.25
N LEU A 158 -3.08 9.01 18.27
CA LEU A 158 -4.15 8.93 17.27
C LEU A 158 -5.31 8.05 17.76
N SER A 159 -6.54 8.44 17.41
CA SER A 159 -7.71 7.57 17.60
C SER A 159 -7.62 6.35 16.68
N PRO A 160 -8.27 5.21 16.99
CA PRO A 160 -8.24 4.03 16.10
C PRO A 160 -8.62 4.34 14.65
N ARG A 161 -9.58 5.26 14.46
CA ARG A 161 -9.95 5.79 13.14
C ARG A 161 -8.79 6.50 12.44
N ASP A 162 -8.13 7.42 13.16
CA ASP A 162 -7.06 8.21 12.57
C ASP A 162 -5.77 7.37 12.39
N GLN A 163 -5.52 6.37 13.25
CA GLN A 163 -4.48 5.37 13.05
C GLN A 163 -4.72 4.58 11.76
N MET A 164 -5.94 4.09 11.53
CA MET A 164 -6.29 3.37 10.30
C MET A 164 -6.12 4.24 9.06
N ARG A 165 -6.55 5.50 9.11
CA ARG A 165 -6.35 6.49 8.02
C ARG A 165 -4.87 6.73 7.74
N TYR A 166 -4.06 6.91 8.79
CA TYR A 166 -2.61 7.09 8.68
C TYR A 166 -1.97 5.87 8.03
N ASP A 167 -2.31 4.67 8.50
CA ASP A 167 -1.75 3.43 7.98
C ASP A 167 -2.06 3.26 6.47
N VAL A 168 -3.28 3.61 6.04
CA VAL A 168 -3.65 3.56 4.62
C VAL A 168 -2.84 4.57 3.80
N LEU A 169 -2.73 5.81 4.28
CA LEU A 169 -2.08 6.89 3.52
C LEU A 169 -0.56 6.78 3.47
N TYR A 170 0.09 6.34 4.54
CA TYR A 170 1.54 6.42 4.67
C TYR A 170 2.24 5.06 4.74
N THR A 171 1.57 4.03 5.28
CA THR A 171 2.17 2.69 5.41
C THR A 171 1.72 1.72 4.31
N GLY A 172 0.77 2.13 3.47
CA GLY A 172 0.28 1.31 2.37
C GLY A 172 -0.67 0.19 2.80
N LYS A 173 -1.36 0.34 3.93
CA LYS A 173 -2.40 -0.61 4.36
C LYS A 173 -3.53 -0.68 3.33
N THR A 174 -3.97 -1.89 2.99
CA THR A 174 -5.02 -2.11 1.97
C THR A 174 -6.41 -1.96 2.56
N LEU A 175 -7.41 -1.68 1.71
CA LEU A 175 -8.81 -1.59 2.16
C LEU A 175 -9.32 -2.93 2.71
N ARG A 176 -8.78 -4.05 2.22
CA ARG A 176 -9.07 -5.40 2.74
C ARG A 176 -8.57 -5.56 4.18
N GLN A 177 -7.33 -5.18 4.45
CA GLN A 177 -6.75 -5.23 5.79
C GLN A 177 -7.54 -4.35 6.77
N CYS A 178 -7.93 -3.14 6.36
CA CYS A 178 -8.79 -2.28 7.18
C CYS A 178 -10.12 -2.94 7.55
N LYS A 179 -10.75 -3.64 6.60
CA LYS A 179 -12.01 -4.37 6.82
C LYS A 179 -11.82 -5.59 7.73
N GLU A 180 -10.67 -6.25 7.67
CA GLU A 180 -10.34 -7.40 8.53
C GLU A 180 -10.07 -6.96 9.97
N ASP A 181 -9.39 -5.83 10.16
CA ASP A 181 -9.06 -5.29 11.47
C ASP A 181 -10.30 -4.80 12.23
N ASP A 182 -11.16 -3.99 11.59
CA ASP A 182 -12.40 -3.51 12.20
C ASP A 182 -13.46 -3.21 11.13
N LYS A 183 -14.43 -4.13 11.02
CA LYS A 183 -15.54 -4.03 10.05
C LYS A 183 -16.43 -2.81 10.28
N LEU A 184 -16.66 -2.42 11.53
CA LEU A 184 -17.55 -1.30 11.86
C LEU A 184 -16.88 0.03 11.55
N LEU A 185 -15.62 0.18 11.95
CA LEU A 185 -14.82 1.36 11.64
C LEU A 185 -14.63 1.52 10.14
N TYR A 186 -14.34 0.42 9.43
CA TYR A 186 -14.24 0.41 7.97
C TYR A 186 -15.54 0.87 7.31
N MET A 187 -16.70 0.35 7.76
CA MET A 187 -18.01 0.77 7.23
C MET A 187 -18.26 2.26 7.43
N GLN A 188 -17.92 2.80 8.60
CA GLN A 188 -18.13 4.21 8.93
C GLN A 188 -17.19 5.16 8.16
N ASP A 189 -16.01 4.70 7.77
CA ASP A 189 -14.96 5.53 7.18
C ASP A 189 -14.62 5.20 5.72
N LEU A 190 -15.41 4.34 5.08
CA LEU A 190 -15.15 3.75 3.76
C LEU A 190 -14.71 4.77 2.70
N GLU A 191 -15.51 5.82 2.49
CA GLU A 191 -15.23 6.83 1.45
C GLU A 191 -13.91 7.56 1.68
N LYS A 192 -13.57 7.82 2.94
CA LYS A 192 -12.32 8.50 3.28
C LYS A 192 -11.13 7.56 3.10
N LEU A 193 -11.25 6.30 3.52
CA LEU A 193 -10.21 5.28 3.32
C LEU A 193 -9.94 5.05 1.82
N GLN A 194 -10.98 4.98 0.98
CA GLN A 194 -10.82 4.88 -0.48
C GLN A 194 -10.03 6.06 -1.07
N LYS A 195 -10.36 7.30 -0.66
CA LYS A 195 -9.63 8.50 -1.11
C LYS A 195 -8.17 8.50 -0.65
N LEU A 196 -7.91 8.12 0.60
CA LEU A 196 -6.55 8.04 1.14
C LEU A 196 -5.74 6.96 0.44
N ARG A 197 -6.37 5.84 0.09
CA ARG A 197 -5.72 4.75 -0.63
C ARG A 197 -5.30 5.15 -2.04
N ILE A 198 -6.18 5.85 -2.77
CA ILE A 198 -5.85 6.41 -4.10
C ILE A 198 -4.71 7.42 -3.98
N ALA A 199 -4.70 8.25 -2.94
CA ALA A 199 -3.62 9.20 -2.69
C ALA A 199 -2.28 8.48 -2.47
N TYR A 200 -2.25 7.44 -1.63
CA TYR A 200 -1.06 6.60 -1.42
C TYR A 200 -0.54 6.00 -2.74
N ILE A 201 -1.40 5.36 -3.52
CA ILE A 201 -1.03 4.75 -4.81
C ILE A 201 -0.50 5.82 -5.79
N SER A 202 -1.06 7.02 -5.75
CA SER A 202 -0.64 8.14 -6.59
C SER A 202 0.76 8.65 -6.25
N GLU A 203 1.25 8.42 -5.03
CA GLU A 203 2.61 8.78 -4.61
C GLU A 203 3.64 7.73 -4.98
N LEU A 204 3.24 6.45 -5.10
CA LEU A 204 4.13 5.37 -5.52
C LEU A 204 4.83 5.69 -6.84
N ASN A 205 6.09 5.26 -6.93
CA ASN A 205 6.84 5.31 -8.17
C ASN A 205 6.45 4.10 -9.04
N PRO A 206 6.45 4.27 -10.37
CA PRO A 206 6.35 3.13 -11.27
C PRO A 206 7.54 2.18 -11.03
N PRO A 207 7.39 0.88 -11.31
CA PRO A 207 8.49 -0.06 -11.21
C PRO A 207 9.57 0.29 -12.23
N LYS A 208 10.83 -0.04 -11.92
CA LYS A 208 11.96 0.16 -12.84
C LYS A 208 11.74 -0.54 -14.18
N THR A 209 11.19 -1.75 -14.10
CA THR A 209 10.91 -2.59 -15.25
C THR A 209 9.50 -3.13 -15.14
N ARG A 210 8.77 -3.08 -16.25
CA ARG A 210 7.45 -3.69 -16.40
C ARG A 210 7.49 -4.70 -17.54
N LEU A 211 7.07 -5.93 -17.32
CA LEU A 211 7.06 -6.94 -18.38
C LEU A 211 5.63 -7.38 -18.70
N ASN A 212 5.35 -7.54 -19.98
CA ASN A 212 4.00 -7.86 -20.45
C ASN A 212 3.97 -9.27 -21.04
N PHE A 213 2.93 -10.00 -20.68
CA PHE A 213 2.62 -11.33 -21.17
C PHE A 213 1.40 -11.26 -22.09
N PHE A 214 1.48 -11.89 -23.25
CA PHE A 214 0.32 -12.18 -24.07
C PHE A 214 0.02 -13.68 -24.04
N ILE A 215 -1.22 -14.06 -23.76
CA ILE A 215 -1.67 -15.45 -23.68
C ILE A 215 -2.76 -15.69 -24.73
N SER A 216 -2.44 -16.51 -25.73
CA SER A 216 -3.39 -16.94 -26.77
C SER A 216 -3.89 -18.37 -26.52
N GLY A 217 -4.94 -18.73 -27.24
CA GLY A 217 -5.52 -20.07 -27.24
C GLY A 217 -7.03 -20.02 -27.49
N SER A 218 -7.57 -21.15 -27.95
CA SER A 218 -9.01 -21.26 -28.22
C SER A 218 -9.88 -21.07 -26.96
N GLY A 219 -11.19 -20.87 -27.15
CA GLY A 219 -12.15 -20.84 -26.05
C GLY A 219 -12.08 -22.10 -25.18
N GLY A 220 -12.16 -21.95 -23.85
CA GLY A 220 -12.13 -23.09 -22.92
C GLY A 220 -10.76 -23.70 -22.62
N MET A 221 -9.68 -23.23 -23.23
CA MET A 221 -8.32 -23.81 -23.08
C MET A 221 -7.60 -23.42 -21.78
N GLY A 222 -8.26 -22.68 -20.87
CA GLY A 222 -7.68 -22.32 -19.58
C GLY A 222 -6.79 -21.08 -19.57
N LYS A 223 -6.91 -20.17 -20.55
CA LYS A 223 -6.17 -18.89 -20.59
C LYS A 223 -6.25 -18.10 -19.28
N GLY A 224 -7.45 -17.93 -18.74
CA GLY A 224 -7.66 -17.25 -17.46
C GLY A 224 -7.04 -18.00 -16.28
N LEU A 225 -6.96 -19.33 -16.33
CA LEU A 225 -6.25 -20.13 -15.31
C LEU A 225 -4.74 -19.89 -15.42
N MET A 226 -4.19 -19.89 -16.64
CA MET A 226 -2.77 -19.62 -16.89
C MET A 226 -2.38 -18.23 -16.40
N SER A 227 -3.17 -17.19 -16.70
CA SER A 227 -2.91 -15.83 -16.22
C SER A 227 -2.80 -15.77 -14.69
N LYS A 228 -3.72 -16.42 -13.97
CA LYS A 228 -3.73 -16.45 -12.49
C LYS A 228 -2.58 -17.29 -11.93
N ALA A 229 -2.28 -18.43 -12.55
CA ALA A 229 -1.17 -19.30 -12.14
C ALA A 229 0.18 -18.58 -12.24
N ILE A 230 0.43 -17.85 -13.34
CA ILE A 230 1.63 -17.02 -13.52
C ILE A 230 1.70 -15.96 -12.43
N ALA A 231 0.61 -15.19 -12.22
CA ALA A 231 0.57 -14.13 -11.20
C ALA A 231 0.90 -14.67 -9.80
N ARG A 232 0.26 -15.77 -9.38
CA ARG A 232 0.51 -16.41 -8.08
C ARG A 232 1.94 -16.94 -7.94
N SER A 233 2.48 -17.53 -9.00
CA SER A 233 3.83 -18.09 -8.97
C SER A 233 4.92 -17.02 -8.85
N LEU A 234 4.70 -15.84 -9.45
CA LEU A 234 5.63 -14.71 -9.37
C LEU A 234 5.59 -14.00 -8.01
N TYR A 235 4.44 -13.96 -7.34
CA TYR A 235 4.28 -13.37 -6.00
C TYR A 235 3.87 -14.40 -4.92
N PRO A 236 4.71 -15.41 -4.62
CA PRO A 236 4.34 -16.50 -3.70
C PRO A 236 4.15 -16.05 -2.24
N ASN A 237 4.68 -14.88 -1.89
CA ASN A 237 4.56 -14.30 -0.54
C ASN A 237 3.15 -13.76 -0.25
N LEU A 238 2.37 -13.47 -1.30
CA LEU A 238 1.00 -12.99 -1.20
C LEU A 238 0.04 -14.17 -1.28
N LYS A 239 -0.81 -14.33 -0.26
CA LYS A 239 -1.69 -15.51 -0.14
C LYS A 239 -3.04 -15.35 -0.83
N THR A 240 -3.50 -14.11 -0.97
CA THR A 240 -4.84 -13.78 -1.45
C THR A 240 -4.74 -13.20 -2.85
N ASP A 241 -5.51 -13.75 -3.79
CA ASP A 241 -5.53 -13.32 -5.19
C ASP A 241 -5.75 -11.81 -5.37
N ASN A 242 -6.62 -11.20 -4.56
CA ASN A 242 -6.94 -9.76 -4.61
C ASN A 242 -5.76 -8.85 -4.24
N ASP A 243 -4.75 -9.38 -3.53
CA ASP A 243 -3.53 -8.65 -3.22
C ASP A 243 -2.48 -8.83 -4.34
N ILE A 244 -2.58 -9.90 -5.12
CA ILE A 244 -1.61 -10.26 -6.17
C ILE A 244 -1.95 -9.55 -7.48
N PHE A 245 -3.20 -9.67 -7.93
CA PHE A 245 -3.60 -9.22 -9.25
C PHE A 245 -4.94 -8.49 -9.25
N TYR A 246 -5.02 -7.52 -10.14
CA TYR A 246 -6.25 -6.82 -10.50
C TYR A 246 -6.72 -7.27 -11.88
N ILE A 247 -8.01 -7.61 -12.02
CA ILE A 247 -8.61 -7.92 -13.32
C ILE A 247 -9.30 -6.66 -13.82
N VAL A 248 -8.95 -6.24 -15.03
CA VAL A 248 -9.48 -5.01 -15.65
C VAL A 248 -10.99 -5.09 -15.80
N GLY A 249 -11.65 -4.00 -15.40
CA GLY A 249 -13.11 -3.85 -15.49
C GLY A 249 -13.63 -3.73 -16.93
N SER A 250 -14.93 -3.48 -17.07
CA SER A 250 -15.53 -3.19 -18.38
C SER A 250 -15.11 -1.82 -18.91
N LYS A 251 -15.31 -1.59 -20.21
CA LYS A 251 -15.14 -0.27 -20.86
C LYS A 251 -15.74 0.86 -20.02
N GLY A 252 -14.96 1.92 -19.79
CA GLY A 252 -15.33 3.07 -18.96
C GLY A 252 -15.09 2.89 -17.45
N ALA A 253 -14.62 1.73 -17.02
CA ALA A 253 -14.30 1.40 -15.62
C ALA A 253 -13.02 0.54 -15.52
N CYS A 254 -12.10 0.65 -16.48
CA CYS A 254 -10.97 -0.26 -16.67
C CYS A 254 -10.12 -0.44 -15.40
N PHE A 255 -9.89 0.64 -14.64
CA PHE A 255 -9.10 0.66 -13.42
C PHE A 255 -9.92 0.97 -12.15
N GLU A 256 -11.26 0.88 -12.23
CA GLU A 256 -12.12 1.08 -11.07
C GLU A 256 -11.90 -0.06 -10.06
N GLY A 257 -11.45 0.29 -8.85
CA GLY A 257 -11.12 -0.67 -7.80
C GLY A 257 -9.68 -1.22 -7.85
N TYR A 258 -8.81 -0.69 -8.73
CA TYR A 258 -7.37 -0.98 -8.66
C TYR A 258 -6.80 -0.47 -7.33
N ASP A 259 -6.14 -1.36 -6.59
CA ASP A 259 -5.65 -1.13 -5.22
C ASP A 259 -4.11 -1.19 -5.14
N GLY A 260 -3.43 -1.05 -6.28
CA GLY A 260 -1.97 -1.10 -6.35
C GLY A 260 -1.38 -2.51 -6.46
N GLN A 261 -2.15 -3.48 -6.96
CA GLN A 261 -1.67 -4.85 -7.17
C GLN A 261 -0.50 -4.91 -8.16
N SER A 262 0.46 -5.80 -7.91
CA SER A 262 1.67 -5.93 -8.75
C SER A 262 1.39 -6.46 -10.16
N VAL A 263 0.27 -7.14 -10.37
CA VAL A 263 -0.14 -7.70 -11.67
C VAL A 263 -1.48 -7.13 -12.12
N ILE A 264 -1.57 -6.72 -13.38
CA ILE A 264 -2.85 -6.37 -14.04
C ILE A 264 -3.16 -7.44 -15.09
N ILE A 265 -4.38 -7.99 -15.04
CA ILE A 265 -4.86 -8.99 -15.99
C ILE A 265 -5.95 -8.38 -16.88
N TRP A 266 -5.65 -8.32 -18.17
CA TRP A 266 -6.56 -7.93 -19.24
C TRP A 266 -7.23 -9.20 -19.78
N SER A 267 -8.37 -9.55 -19.19
CA SER A 267 -9.05 -10.81 -19.50
C SER A 267 -9.94 -10.68 -20.73
N ASP A 268 -9.73 -11.57 -21.70
CA ASP A 268 -10.48 -11.69 -22.95
C ASP A 268 -10.52 -10.36 -23.71
N ARG A 269 -9.33 -9.82 -24.01
CA ARG A 269 -9.14 -8.55 -24.72
C ARG A 269 -8.39 -8.76 -26.01
N ARG A 270 -8.99 -8.33 -27.11
CA ARG A 270 -8.34 -8.27 -28.42
C ARG A 270 -7.53 -6.98 -28.54
N SER A 271 -6.65 -6.93 -29.54
CA SER A 271 -5.87 -5.75 -29.90
C SER A 271 -6.75 -4.48 -30.02
N TYR A 272 -7.87 -4.59 -30.73
CA TYR A 272 -8.86 -3.52 -30.89
C TYR A 272 -9.55 -3.09 -29.59
N ASP A 273 -9.82 -4.03 -28.68
CA ASP A 273 -10.45 -3.72 -27.40
C ASP A 273 -9.51 -2.87 -26.53
N LEU A 274 -8.22 -3.21 -26.51
CA LEU A 274 -7.20 -2.44 -25.80
C LEU A 274 -7.06 -1.03 -26.36
N LEU A 275 -7.03 -0.88 -27.69
CA LEU A 275 -6.98 0.42 -28.36
C LEU A 275 -8.19 1.29 -28.00
N GLN A 276 -9.38 0.71 -27.93
CA GLN A 276 -10.58 1.44 -27.51
C GLN A 276 -10.61 1.77 -26.02
N GLU A 277 -10.31 0.80 -25.15
CA GLU A 277 -10.41 0.96 -23.69
C GLU A 277 -9.36 1.92 -23.14
N LEU A 278 -8.19 1.98 -23.78
CA LEU A 278 -7.10 2.88 -23.42
C LEU A 278 -7.10 4.20 -24.21
N ASN A 279 -8.14 4.47 -25.01
CA ASN A 279 -8.27 5.71 -25.80
C ASN A 279 -7.09 5.97 -26.75
N GLY A 280 -6.67 4.94 -27.46
CA GLY A 280 -5.70 5.05 -28.55
C GLY A 280 -4.31 4.51 -28.22
N ARG A 281 -3.50 4.43 -29.28
CA ARG A 281 -2.19 3.76 -29.32
C ARG A 281 -1.19 4.33 -28.32
N GLY A 282 -1.13 5.66 -28.19
CA GLY A 282 -0.16 6.31 -27.30
C GLY A 282 -0.28 5.83 -25.85
N ASN A 283 -1.52 5.76 -25.35
CA ASN A 283 -1.76 5.30 -23.98
C ASN A 283 -1.60 3.77 -23.84
N VAL A 284 -1.97 2.97 -24.86
CA VAL A 284 -1.62 1.53 -24.89
C VAL A 284 -0.11 1.36 -24.68
N PHE A 285 0.70 2.04 -25.48
CA PHE A 285 2.15 1.92 -25.39
C PHE A 285 2.75 2.44 -24.09
N SER A 286 2.12 3.44 -23.45
CA SER A 286 2.49 3.91 -22.11
C SER A 286 2.16 2.89 -21.02
N VAL A 287 0.97 2.27 -21.05
CA VAL A 287 0.55 1.25 -20.08
C VAL A 287 1.43 0.00 -20.16
N PHE A 288 1.76 -0.42 -21.38
CA PHE A 288 2.62 -1.58 -21.65
C PHE A 288 4.10 -1.19 -21.85
N ASP A 289 4.53 -0.01 -21.40
CA ASP A 289 5.94 0.37 -21.55
C ASP A 289 6.84 -0.46 -20.62
N PRO A 290 7.95 -1.05 -21.11
CA PRO A 290 8.90 -1.77 -20.28
C PRO A 290 9.64 -0.91 -19.26
N HIS A 291 9.76 0.39 -19.51
CA HIS A 291 10.38 1.36 -18.60
C HIS A 291 9.36 2.47 -18.31
N PRO A 292 8.36 2.17 -17.46
CA PRO A 292 7.21 3.03 -17.34
C PRO A 292 7.52 4.32 -16.59
N ASP A 293 7.11 5.45 -17.19
CA ASP A 293 7.01 6.73 -16.49
C ASP A 293 5.75 6.81 -15.63
N LYS A 294 5.75 7.77 -14.72
CA LYS A 294 4.60 8.04 -13.86
C LYS A 294 3.47 8.67 -14.69
N HIS A 295 2.55 7.83 -15.15
CA HIS A 295 1.37 8.24 -15.91
C HIS A 295 0.08 7.85 -15.19
N ARG A 296 -0.85 8.81 -15.10
CA ARG A 296 -2.15 8.61 -14.44
C ARG A 296 -3.19 8.09 -15.42
N GLN A 297 -3.96 7.09 -15.00
CA GLN A 297 -5.10 6.58 -15.74
C GLN A 297 -6.40 7.12 -15.15
N ASN A 298 -7.35 7.46 -16.02
CA ASN A 298 -8.64 8.00 -15.61
C ASN A 298 -9.52 6.90 -14.99
N ILE A 299 -10.15 7.25 -13.87
CA ILE A 299 -11.22 6.46 -13.23
C ILE A 299 -12.41 7.37 -12.97
N LYS A 300 -13.57 6.80 -12.60
CA LYS A 300 -14.72 7.63 -12.22
C LYS A 300 -14.34 8.53 -11.06
N TYR A 301 -14.60 9.83 -11.22
CA TYR A 301 -14.35 10.85 -10.20
C TYR A 301 -12.88 10.96 -9.73
N GLY A 302 -11.91 10.57 -10.56
CA GLY A 302 -10.50 10.72 -10.24
C GLY A 302 -9.54 10.09 -11.24
N SER A 303 -8.34 9.81 -10.78
CA SER A 303 -7.28 9.15 -11.55
C SER A 303 -6.45 8.27 -10.63
N VAL A 304 -5.82 7.24 -11.18
CA VAL A 304 -4.93 6.33 -10.44
C VAL A 304 -3.60 6.16 -11.15
N ASN A 305 -2.52 5.99 -10.39
CA ASN A 305 -1.21 5.66 -10.93
C ASN A 305 -1.04 4.15 -11.08
N LEU A 306 -0.49 3.69 -12.21
CA LEU A 306 -0.22 2.27 -12.43
C LEU A 306 1.19 1.91 -11.93
N CYS A 307 1.24 1.31 -10.74
CA CYS A 307 2.47 0.80 -10.12
C CYS A 307 2.71 -0.70 -10.38
N ASN A 308 1.94 -1.34 -11.26
CA ASN A 308 2.07 -2.76 -11.55
C ASN A 308 3.37 -3.05 -12.33
N GLU A 309 4.02 -4.15 -11.95
CA GLU A 309 5.24 -4.69 -12.57
C GLU A 309 4.90 -5.58 -13.78
N ILE A 310 3.69 -6.13 -13.81
CA ILE A 310 3.31 -7.09 -14.83
C ILE A 310 1.95 -6.74 -15.42
N ASN A 311 1.86 -6.80 -16.74
CA ASN A 311 0.57 -6.97 -17.41
C ASN A 311 0.46 -8.37 -17.99
N ILE A 312 -0.72 -8.97 -17.88
CA ILE A 312 -1.06 -10.22 -18.56
C ILE A 312 -2.29 -9.98 -19.40
N VAL A 313 -2.15 -9.99 -20.72
CA VAL A 313 -3.25 -9.94 -21.66
C VAL A 313 -3.58 -11.36 -22.09
N ASN A 314 -4.85 -11.73 -22.08
CA ASN A 314 -5.28 -12.98 -22.69
C ASN A 314 -6.39 -12.76 -23.73
N SER A 315 -6.34 -13.54 -24.81
CA SER A 315 -7.23 -13.39 -25.96
C SER A 315 -7.41 -14.72 -26.71
N VAL A 316 -8.44 -14.79 -27.55
CA VAL A 316 -8.60 -15.84 -28.57
C VAL A 316 -7.85 -15.52 -29.87
N GLU A 317 -7.32 -14.30 -29.97
CA GLU A 317 -6.59 -13.78 -31.13
C GLU A 317 -5.22 -14.44 -31.25
N ASP A 318 -4.81 -14.73 -32.48
CA ASP A 318 -3.46 -15.24 -32.78
C ASP A 318 -2.39 -14.24 -32.30
N PRO A 319 -1.24 -14.70 -31.76
CA PRO A 319 -0.21 -13.80 -31.26
C PRO A 319 0.31 -12.77 -32.24
N ILE A 320 0.53 -13.14 -33.51
CA ILE A 320 1.04 -12.20 -34.51
C ILE A 320 -0.04 -11.20 -34.88
N HIS A 321 -1.27 -11.67 -35.09
CA HIS A 321 -2.40 -10.80 -35.39
C HIS A 321 -2.67 -9.79 -34.24
N PHE A 322 -2.52 -10.22 -32.99
CA PHE A 322 -2.65 -9.33 -31.84
C PHE A 322 -1.60 -8.21 -31.84
N LEU A 323 -0.32 -8.56 -32.03
CA LEU A 323 0.76 -7.58 -32.05
C LEU A 323 0.63 -6.60 -33.23
N ASP A 324 0.33 -7.12 -34.41
CA ASP A 324 0.15 -6.32 -35.62
C ASP A 324 -1.07 -5.40 -35.50
N GLY A 325 -2.15 -5.88 -34.88
CA GLY A 325 -3.34 -5.09 -34.55
C GLY A 325 -3.05 -3.93 -33.58
N LEU A 326 -2.13 -4.10 -32.62
CA LEU A 326 -1.69 -3.01 -31.74
C LEU A 326 -0.82 -1.97 -32.47
N SER A 327 -0.06 -2.41 -33.47
CA SER A 327 0.80 -1.54 -34.30
C SER A 327 0.03 -0.81 -35.42
N GLY A 328 -1.26 -1.10 -35.61
CA GLY A 328 -2.14 -0.36 -36.51
C GLY A 328 -2.53 -1.11 -37.79
N GLU A 329 -2.16 -2.38 -37.96
CA GLU A 329 -2.78 -3.20 -39.02
C GLU A 329 -4.20 -3.54 -38.60
N TYR A 330 -5.15 -2.68 -38.92
CA TYR A 330 -6.55 -3.05 -38.88
C TYR A 330 -7.24 -2.56 -40.15
N THR A 331 -8.05 -3.46 -40.71
CA THR A 331 -9.05 -3.09 -41.70
C THR A 331 -10.29 -2.72 -40.91
N ASP A 332 -10.75 -1.48 -41.05
CA ASP A 332 -12.01 -1.09 -40.40
C ASP A 332 -13.19 -1.89 -40.98
N ARG A 333 -14.39 -1.73 -40.42
CA ARG A 333 -15.60 -2.39 -40.97
C ARG A 333 -15.98 -1.88 -42.37
N MET A 334 -15.33 -0.84 -42.88
CA MET A 334 -15.56 -0.19 -44.17
C MET A 334 -14.50 -0.53 -45.22
N GLY A 335 -13.48 -1.34 -44.88
CA GLY A 335 -12.44 -1.79 -45.80
C GLY A 335 -11.19 -0.90 -45.88
N GLU A 336 -11.09 0.18 -45.10
CA GLU A 336 -9.94 1.08 -45.08
C GLU A 336 -8.78 0.45 -44.32
N ARG A 337 -7.62 0.32 -44.98
CA ARG A 337 -6.38 -0.21 -44.39
C ARG A 337 -5.54 0.93 -43.85
N HIS A 338 -5.38 0.97 -42.53
CA HIS A 338 -4.39 1.85 -41.91
C HIS A 338 -3.01 1.18 -41.97
N MET A 339 -2.06 1.85 -42.63
CA MET A 339 -0.68 1.36 -42.81
C MET A 339 0.16 1.60 -41.55
N VAL A 340 1.11 0.69 -41.33
CA VAL A 340 2.04 0.64 -40.20
C VAL A 340 2.98 1.85 -40.17
N GLU A 341 3.11 2.51 -39.02
CA GLU A 341 4.21 3.45 -38.76
C GLU A 341 5.45 2.74 -38.20
N ASP A 342 5.30 1.70 -37.35
CA ASP A 342 6.42 0.88 -36.84
C ASP A 342 5.93 -0.38 -36.06
N LYS A 343 6.13 -1.61 -36.60
CA LYS A 343 5.77 -2.86 -35.90
C LYS A 343 6.59 -3.09 -34.63
N SER A 344 7.82 -2.56 -34.57
CA SER A 344 8.73 -2.81 -33.44
C SER A 344 8.18 -2.29 -32.11
N GLN A 345 7.33 -1.26 -32.15
CA GLN A 345 6.73 -0.64 -30.97
C GLN A 345 5.85 -1.60 -30.17
N ALA A 346 5.05 -2.45 -30.81
CA ALA A 346 4.24 -3.44 -30.10
C ALA A 346 5.10 -4.63 -29.67
N TYR A 347 5.94 -5.16 -30.56
CA TYR A 347 6.69 -6.39 -30.31
C TYR A 347 7.66 -6.26 -29.13
N ARG A 348 8.40 -5.15 -29.04
CA ARG A 348 9.33 -4.90 -27.92
C ARG A 348 8.64 -4.77 -26.56
N ARG A 349 7.32 -4.56 -26.52
CA ARG A 349 6.54 -4.45 -25.30
C ARG A 349 6.01 -5.79 -24.81
N PHE A 350 5.98 -6.82 -25.65
CA PHE A 350 5.50 -8.16 -25.27
C PHE A 350 6.65 -9.18 -25.34
N PRO A 351 7.53 -9.21 -24.32
CA PRO A 351 8.65 -10.15 -24.27
C PRO A 351 8.20 -11.61 -24.14
N PHE A 352 7.02 -11.85 -23.56
CA PHE A 352 6.47 -13.18 -23.34
C PHE A 352 5.16 -13.39 -24.12
N ILE A 353 5.13 -14.43 -24.94
CA ILE A 353 3.91 -14.96 -25.56
C ILE A 353 3.72 -16.40 -25.11
N ILE A 354 2.50 -16.76 -24.75
CA ILE A 354 2.11 -18.11 -24.34
C ILE A 354 0.93 -18.54 -25.20
N ASP A 355 1.16 -19.46 -26.13
CA ASP A 355 0.09 -20.02 -26.96
C ASP A 355 -0.36 -21.36 -26.38
N ILE A 356 -1.62 -21.43 -25.94
CA ILE A 356 -2.16 -22.57 -25.20
C ILE A 356 -2.93 -23.51 -26.14
N HIS A 357 -2.54 -24.78 -26.11
CA HIS A 357 -3.21 -25.88 -26.81
C HIS A 357 -3.79 -26.89 -25.81
N SER A 358 -4.37 -27.98 -26.32
CA SER A 358 -5.16 -28.92 -25.50
C SER A 358 -4.33 -29.60 -24.41
N ASP A 359 -3.11 -30.00 -24.76
CA ASP A 359 -2.24 -30.84 -23.94
C ASP A 359 -0.84 -30.24 -23.72
N TYR A 360 -0.57 -29.07 -24.30
CA TYR A 360 0.70 -28.37 -24.19
C TYR A 360 0.50 -26.87 -24.37
N TYR A 361 1.52 -26.09 -24.04
CA TYR A 361 1.61 -24.69 -24.41
C TYR A 361 2.99 -24.39 -25.01
N ASP A 362 3.03 -23.42 -25.92
CA ASP A 362 4.27 -22.91 -26.51
C ASP A 362 4.60 -21.57 -25.84
N LEU A 363 5.79 -21.48 -25.24
CA LEU A 363 6.35 -20.25 -24.68
C LEU A 363 7.27 -19.62 -25.72
N TRP A 364 6.95 -18.39 -26.13
CA TRP A 364 7.77 -17.62 -27.04
C TRP A 364 8.41 -16.47 -26.28
N ILE A 365 9.73 -16.35 -26.40
CA ILE A 365 10.54 -15.31 -25.78
C ILE A 365 11.07 -14.40 -26.88
N ASN A 366 10.87 -13.11 -26.74
CA ASN A 366 11.34 -12.13 -27.73
C ASN A 366 12.88 -12.11 -27.77
N ASP A 367 13.45 -12.16 -28.97
CA ASP A 367 14.89 -12.29 -29.15
C ASP A 367 15.67 -11.03 -28.74
N GLY A 368 15.04 -9.86 -28.77
CA GLY A 368 15.62 -8.62 -28.25
C GLY A 368 15.84 -8.62 -26.73
N PHE A 369 15.18 -9.53 -26.01
CA PHE A 369 15.38 -9.77 -24.58
C PHE A 369 16.25 -11.01 -24.31
N SER A 370 16.89 -11.57 -25.34
CA SER A 370 17.77 -12.74 -25.23
C SER A 370 19.25 -12.34 -25.08
N GLU A 371 20.10 -13.29 -24.69
CA GLU A 371 21.54 -13.05 -24.47
C GLU A 371 22.28 -12.47 -25.69
N ASN A 372 21.81 -12.78 -26.91
CA ASN A 372 22.46 -12.36 -28.16
C ASN A 372 21.85 -11.10 -28.79
N ALA A 373 21.05 -10.32 -28.05
CA ALA A 373 20.41 -9.06 -28.49
C ALA A 373 19.90 -9.13 -29.94
N GLY A 374 18.98 -10.06 -30.20
CA GLY A 374 18.39 -10.27 -31.52
C GLY A 374 17.40 -9.17 -31.92
N SER A 375 16.72 -9.37 -33.04
CA SER A 375 15.66 -8.46 -33.48
C SER A 375 14.48 -8.48 -32.50
N TYR A 376 13.96 -7.31 -32.14
CA TYR A 376 12.71 -7.21 -31.37
C TYR A 376 11.50 -7.74 -32.12
N GLN A 377 11.60 -8.06 -33.41
CA GLN A 377 10.50 -8.59 -34.22
C GLN A 377 10.48 -10.13 -34.28
N SER A 378 11.45 -10.81 -33.67
CA SER A 378 11.53 -12.28 -33.68
C SER A 378 11.40 -12.88 -32.28
N TYR A 379 10.98 -14.15 -32.25
CA TYR A 379 10.75 -14.89 -31.02
C TYR A 379 11.32 -16.30 -31.10
N THR A 380 11.99 -16.72 -30.03
CA THR A 380 12.41 -18.10 -29.80
C THR A 380 11.30 -18.89 -29.09
N LYS A 381 10.89 -20.02 -29.67
CA LYS A 381 9.77 -20.85 -29.18
C LYS A 381 10.25 -22.09 -28.45
N ARG A 382 9.62 -22.44 -27.33
CA ARG A 382 9.81 -23.70 -26.59
C ARG A 382 8.48 -24.30 -26.16
N ARG A 383 8.31 -25.61 -26.33
CA ARG A 383 7.08 -26.34 -26.00
C ARG A 383 7.16 -26.99 -24.63
N TYR A 384 6.07 -26.89 -23.86
CA TYR A 384 5.92 -27.53 -22.55
C TYR A 384 4.60 -28.28 -22.47
N THR A 385 4.65 -29.53 -22.03
CA THR A 385 3.48 -30.39 -21.88
C THR A 385 2.69 -30.07 -20.62
N GLY A 386 1.37 -30.12 -20.71
CA GLY A 386 0.46 -29.96 -19.58
C GLY A 386 -0.79 -29.17 -19.96
N SER A 387 -1.89 -29.47 -19.29
CA SER A 387 -3.20 -28.85 -19.53
C SER A 387 -3.82 -28.42 -18.20
N LEU A 388 -3.95 -27.11 -17.98
CA LEU A 388 -4.60 -26.58 -16.80
C LEU A 388 -6.08 -27.00 -16.72
N PRO A 389 -6.89 -26.96 -17.80
CA PRO A 389 -8.25 -27.49 -17.73
C PRO A 389 -8.31 -28.95 -17.27
N ARG A 390 -7.40 -29.80 -17.77
CA ARG A 390 -7.31 -31.21 -17.37
C ARG A 390 -6.85 -31.38 -15.92
N LEU A 391 -5.95 -30.52 -15.44
CA LEU A 391 -5.55 -30.51 -14.03
C LEU A 391 -6.77 -30.28 -13.13
N TYR A 392 -7.57 -29.27 -13.43
CA TYR A 392 -8.76 -28.92 -12.64
C TYR A 392 -9.85 -30.01 -12.73
N SER A 393 -10.01 -30.69 -13.87
CA SER A 393 -10.95 -31.81 -13.99
C SER A 393 -10.52 -33.04 -13.19
N VAL A 394 -9.21 -33.31 -13.08
CA VAL A 394 -8.67 -34.46 -12.33
C VAL A 394 -8.58 -34.20 -10.83
N CYS A 395 -8.15 -33.00 -10.43
CA CYS A 395 -7.90 -32.68 -9.01
C CYS A 395 -9.14 -32.18 -8.25
N GLY A 396 -10.22 -31.79 -8.93
CA GLY A 396 -11.46 -31.33 -8.31
C GLY A 396 -11.25 -30.12 -7.40
N SER A 397 -11.60 -30.24 -6.11
CA SER A 397 -11.52 -29.16 -5.12
C SER A 397 -10.24 -29.17 -4.27
N LYS A 398 -9.25 -30.01 -4.57
CA LYS A 398 -7.99 -30.09 -3.80
C LYS A 398 -7.06 -28.91 -4.11
N THR A 399 -7.32 -27.76 -3.50
CA THR A 399 -6.66 -26.49 -3.78
C THR A 399 -5.14 -26.52 -3.64
N ASP A 400 -4.60 -27.25 -2.67
CA ASP A 400 -3.15 -27.26 -2.41
C ASP A 400 -2.39 -28.02 -3.51
N ILE A 401 -2.90 -29.18 -3.92
CA ILE A 401 -2.34 -29.96 -5.03
C ILE A 401 -2.44 -29.18 -6.35
N ILE A 402 -3.57 -28.50 -6.58
CA ILE A 402 -3.75 -27.64 -7.76
C ILE A 402 -2.69 -26.55 -7.79
N ARG A 403 -2.47 -25.85 -6.66
CA ARG A 403 -1.45 -24.80 -6.56
C ARG A 403 -0.03 -25.31 -6.79
N ASP A 404 0.30 -26.48 -6.26
CA ASP A 404 1.61 -27.09 -6.48
C ASP A 404 1.85 -27.45 -7.95
N VAL A 405 0.84 -28.02 -8.61
CA VAL A 405 0.95 -28.39 -10.03
C VAL A 405 0.90 -27.16 -10.93
N GLU A 406 0.07 -26.16 -10.63
CA GLU A 406 0.08 -24.85 -11.30
C GLU A 406 1.49 -24.26 -11.25
N ASN A 407 2.08 -24.19 -10.06
CA ASN A 407 3.40 -23.65 -9.85
C ASN A 407 4.48 -24.44 -10.61
N LYS A 408 4.36 -25.77 -10.71
CA LYS A 408 5.24 -26.62 -11.54
C LYS A 408 5.10 -26.31 -13.03
N MET A 409 3.86 -26.20 -13.53
CA MET A 409 3.59 -25.90 -14.94
C MET A 409 4.15 -24.55 -15.36
N VAL A 410 4.05 -23.52 -14.51
CA VAL A 410 4.55 -22.17 -14.85
C VAL A 410 6.01 -21.94 -14.44
N GLN A 411 6.72 -22.92 -13.86
CA GLN A 411 8.14 -22.76 -13.51
C GLN A 411 9.02 -22.29 -14.68
N PRO A 412 8.90 -22.84 -15.90
CA PRO A 412 9.75 -22.40 -17.01
C PRO A 412 9.54 -20.92 -17.35
N ILE A 413 8.30 -20.44 -17.21
CA ILE A 413 7.92 -19.03 -17.43
C ILE A 413 8.55 -18.17 -16.34
N LYS A 414 8.41 -18.57 -15.07
CA LYS A 414 8.98 -17.88 -13.91
C LYS A 414 10.50 -17.78 -13.97
N ASN A 415 11.18 -18.83 -14.38
CA ASN A 415 12.63 -18.85 -14.52
C ASN A 415 13.09 -17.85 -15.60
N LYS A 416 12.42 -17.84 -16.76
CA LYS A 416 12.72 -16.88 -17.82
C LYS A 416 12.36 -15.44 -17.47
N TYR A 417 11.27 -15.22 -16.74
CA TYR A 417 10.94 -13.90 -16.18
C TYR A 417 12.07 -13.36 -15.31
N ARG A 418 12.52 -14.15 -14.33
CA ARG A 418 13.61 -13.73 -13.43
C ARG A 418 14.91 -13.48 -14.17
N GLU A 419 15.29 -14.36 -15.09
CA GLU A 419 16.50 -14.19 -15.92
C GLU A 419 16.48 -12.85 -16.68
N ILE A 420 15.33 -12.47 -17.26
CA ILE A 420 15.19 -11.21 -18.00
C ILE A 420 15.20 -10.01 -17.04
N VAL A 421 14.46 -10.06 -15.92
CA VAL A 421 14.45 -8.98 -14.93
C VAL A 421 15.83 -8.75 -14.35
N ASP A 422 16.52 -9.81 -13.90
CA ASP A 422 17.86 -9.74 -13.32
C ASP A 422 18.85 -9.14 -14.34
N ARG A 423 18.72 -9.47 -15.63
CA ARG A 423 19.57 -8.89 -16.69
C ARG A 423 19.31 -7.40 -16.89
N ILE A 424 18.05 -6.96 -16.85
CA ILE A 424 17.67 -5.55 -17.02
C ILE A 424 18.10 -4.74 -15.80
N ASP A 425 17.82 -5.24 -14.59
CA ASP A 425 18.07 -4.53 -13.33
C ASP A 425 19.56 -4.53 -12.91
N CYS A 426 20.29 -5.63 -13.14
CA CYS A 426 21.71 -5.74 -12.77
C CYS A 426 22.67 -5.28 -13.87
N GLY A 427 22.16 -4.65 -14.94
CA GLY A 427 22.86 -4.24 -16.16
C GLY A 427 24.37 -4.20 -15.96
N SER A 428 25.08 -5.18 -16.53
CA SER A 428 26.49 -5.51 -16.29
C SER A 428 27.27 -4.36 -15.64
N PHE A 429 27.34 -4.35 -14.31
CA PHE A 429 28.30 -3.54 -13.57
C PHE A 429 29.69 -4.15 -13.81
N SER A 430 30.24 -3.92 -15.00
CA SER A 430 31.67 -4.05 -15.21
C SER A 430 32.32 -2.74 -14.81
N ASP A 431 33.55 -2.81 -14.30
CA ASP A 431 34.40 -1.64 -14.00
C ASP A 431 34.73 -0.78 -15.26
N ASP A 432 34.18 -1.12 -16.42
CA ASP A 432 34.43 -0.54 -17.74
C ASP A 432 33.26 0.31 -18.29
N ILE A 433 32.24 0.65 -17.49
CA ILE A 433 31.13 1.52 -17.95
C ILE A 433 31.66 2.84 -18.54
N TYR A 434 32.67 3.45 -17.90
CA TYR A 434 33.30 4.68 -18.40
C TYR A 434 34.08 4.47 -19.71
N THR A 435 34.62 3.27 -19.93
CA THR A 435 35.27 2.89 -21.19
C THR A 435 34.24 2.73 -22.31
N LEU A 436 33.10 2.07 -22.02
CA LEU A 436 31.99 1.86 -22.95
C LEU A 436 31.30 3.15 -23.40
N ILE A 437 31.17 4.14 -22.50
CA ILE A 437 30.51 5.43 -22.80
C ILE A 437 31.50 6.55 -23.15
N SER A 438 32.80 6.26 -23.22
CA SER A 438 33.86 7.26 -23.47
C SER A 438 33.69 8.03 -24.78
N GLY A 439 33.03 7.43 -25.79
CA GLY A 439 32.71 8.05 -27.06
C GLY A 439 31.34 8.74 -27.13
N PHE A 440 30.52 8.69 -26.07
CA PHE A 440 29.20 9.32 -26.08
C PHE A 440 29.34 10.85 -26.04
N GLY A 441 28.73 11.53 -27.01
CA GLY A 441 28.84 12.98 -27.16
C GLY A 441 30.07 13.46 -27.93
N ALA A 442 30.91 12.56 -28.45
CA ALA A 442 31.94 12.91 -29.43
C ALA A 442 31.28 13.32 -30.76
N GLU A 443 31.83 14.38 -31.38
CA GLU A 443 31.38 14.84 -32.69
C GLU A 443 31.74 13.78 -33.74
N VAL A 444 30.73 13.34 -34.50
CA VAL A 444 30.91 12.44 -35.63
C VAL A 444 30.82 13.30 -36.88
N GLU A 445 31.91 13.38 -37.65
CA GLU A 445 31.87 14.00 -38.98
C GLU A 445 30.87 13.24 -39.85
N LEU A 446 29.78 13.92 -40.20
CA LEU A 446 28.85 13.41 -41.18
C LEU A 446 29.50 13.51 -42.58
N PRO A 447 29.26 12.53 -43.47
CA PRO A 447 29.69 12.66 -44.85
C PRO A 447 29.11 13.97 -45.43
N THR A 448 29.97 14.74 -46.10
CA THR A 448 29.55 15.95 -46.79
C THR A 448 28.43 15.60 -47.76
N ILE A 449 27.27 16.26 -47.59
CA ILE A 449 26.19 16.17 -48.56
C ILE A 449 26.77 16.70 -49.88
N PRO A 450 26.73 15.94 -50.98
CA PRO A 450 27.25 16.40 -52.27
C PRO A 450 26.59 17.74 -52.64
N GLU A 451 27.39 18.75 -52.97
CA GLU A 451 26.89 20.10 -53.33
C GLU A 451 26.06 20.16 -54.62
N ASP A 452 25.98 19.07 -55.39
CA ASP A 452 25.12 18.98 -56.57
C ASP A 452 23.70 18.49 -56.21
N LEU A 453 22.98 19.30 -55.45
CA LEU A 453 21.54 19.42 -55.63
C LEU A 453 21.31 20.64 -56.52
N THR A 454 21.58 20.48 -57.82
CA THR A 454 21.05 21.42 -58.80
C THR A 454 19.53 21.44 -58.66
N PRO A 455 18.89 22.61 -58.51
CA PRO A 455 17.45 22.69 -58.56
C PRO A 455 17.01 22.08 -59.89
N VAL A 456 16.22 21.01 -59.85
CA VAL A 456 15.55 20.53 -61.05
C VAL A 456 14.61 21.67 -61.45
N GLU A 457 14.95 22.39 -62.53
CA GLU A 457 14.01 23.31 -63.16
C GLU A 457 12.82 22.47 -63.62
N LEU A 458 11.72 22.55 -62.87
CA LEU A 458 10.45 21.93 -63.25
C LEU A 458 10.01 22.56 -64.57
N THR A 459 9.66 21.71 -65.53
CA THR A 459 9.06 22.18 -66.77
C THR A 459 7.71 22.85 -66.46
N LEU A 460 7.27 23.78 -67.32
CA LEU A 460 5.96 24.45 -67.17
C LEU A 460 4.78 23.46 -67.08
N GLU A 461 4.92 22.26 -67.65
CA GLU A 461 3.93 21.18 -67.54
C GLU A 461 3.90 20.54 -66.13
N GLU A 462 5.06 20.37 -65.50
CA GLU A 462 5.17 19.82 -64.14
C GLU A 462 4.68 20.82 -63.09
N GLU A 463 4.96 22.11 -63.26
CA GLU A 463 4.38 23.16 -62.41
C GLU A 463 2.85 23.22 -62.53
N ALA A 464 2.30 23.09 -63.74
CA ALA A 464 0.86 23.07 -63.96
C ALA A 464 0.19 21.81 -63.34
N HIS A 465 0.87 20.67 -63.35
CA HIS A 465 0.39 19.45 -62.72
C HIS A 465 0.36 19.55 -61.20
N ILE A 466 1.41 20.14 -60.60
CA ILE A 466 1.49 20.37 -59.15
C ILE A 466 0.44 21.41 -58.71
N ARG A 467 0.23 22.49 -59.46
CA ARG A 467 -0.83 23.48 -59.15
C ARG A 467 -2.23 22.87 -59.16
N ASN A 468 -2.51 21.97 -60.11
CA ASN A 468 -3.79 21.24 -60.16
C ASN A 468 -3.94 20.23 -59.00
N LEU A 469 -2.86 19.59 -58.55
CA LEU A 469 -2.88 18.67 -57.41
C LEU A 469 -3.17 19.37 -56.07
N PHE A 470 -2.77 20.64 -55.93
CA PHE A 470 -2.93 21.40 -54.69
C PHE A 470 -4.03 22.47 -54.73
N ASN A 471 -4.80 22.56 -55.83
CA ASN A 471 -5.97 23.43 -55.96
C ASN A 471 -5.70 24.91 -55.56
N ILE A 472 -4.50 25.40 -55.91
CA ILE A 472 -4.09 26.77 -55.61
C ILE A 472 -4.58 27.64 -56.78
N ALA A 473 -5.62 28.44 -56.53
CA ALA A 473 -6.05 29.48 -57.47
C ALA A 473 -5.14 30.71 -57.35
N ASP A 474 -4.89 31.38 -58.49
CA ASP A 474 -4.00 32.54 -58.63
C ASP A 474 -4.28 33.69 -57.65
#